data_AF-A0A7T8GPA4-F1
#
_entry.id   AF-A0A7T8GPA4-F1
#
_cell.length_a   1.000
_cell.length_b   1.000
_cell.length_c   1.000
_cell.angle_alpha   90.00
_cell.angle_beta   90.00
_cell.angle_gamma   90.00
#
_symmetry.space_group_name_H-M   'P 1'
#
loop_
_entity.id
_entity.type
_entity.pdbx_description
1 polymer ?
#
loop_
_entity_poly.entity_id
_entity_poly.type
_entity_poly.pdbx_seq_one_letter_code
_entity_poly.pdbx_strand_id
1 'polypeptide(L)' 'IILYHCSKDQTLYRGKITAYDSRKKKARLFLIDFGHICIASYSKLYAMDKDLISVPPFAIVATLKDVERFFPL' A
#
# COMPACT_ATOMS: atom_id res chain seq x y z
N ILE A 1 1.16 3.32 -8.89
CA ILE A 1 1.83 2.74 -7.71
C ILE A 1 2.86 3.78 -7.24
N ILE A 2 3.09 3.93 -5.95
CA ILE A 2 4.04 4.88 -5.34
C ILE A 2 5.01 4.14 -4.42
N LEU A 3 6.08 4.82 -4.01
CA LEU A 3 6.95 4.36 -2.94
C LEU A 3 6.57 5.04 -1.61
N TYR A 4 6.52 4.27 -0.53
CA TYR A 4 6.31 4.74 0.83
C TYR A 4 7.56 4.47 1.67
N HIS A 5 8.13 5.52 2.25
CA HIS A 5 9.23 5.39 3.20
C HIS A 5 8.71 5.20 4.63
N CYS A 6 8.91 4.00 5.17
CA CYS A 6 8.56 3.68 6.54
C CYS A 6 9.70 4.06 7.49
N SER A 7 9.49 5.07 8.33
CA SER A 7 10.53 5.50 9.28
C SER A 7 10.84 4.48 10.39
N LYS A 8 9.99 3.44 10.58
CA LYS A 8 10.20 2.46 11.66
C LYS A 8 11.32 1.48 11.34
N ASP A 9 11.41 1.07 10.08
CA ASP A 9 12.35 0.08 9.58
C ASP A 9 13.29 0.65 8.50
N GLN A 10 13.19 1.96 8.23
CA GLN A 10 13.99 2.69 7.23
C GLN A 10 13.90 2.06 5.82
N THR A 11 12.76 1.43 5.50
CA THR A 11 12.57 0.69 4.25
C THR A 11 11.55 1.38 3.33
N LEU A 12 11.73 1.19 2.02
CA LEU A 12 10.79 1.63 0.98
C LEU A 12 9.86 0.50 0.59
N TYR A 13 8.57 0.79 0.58
CA TYR A 13 7.52 -0.15 0.21
C TYR A 13 6.77 0.33 -1.03
N ARG A 14 6.36 -0.60 -1.90
CA ARG A 14 5.45 -0.26 -3.00
C ARG A 14 4.01 -0.19 -2.48
N GLY A 15 3.36 0.93 -2.74
CA GLY A 15 2.01 1.21 -2.28
C GLY A 15 1.05 1.58 -3.40
N LYS A 16 -0.20 1.17 -3.27
CA LYS A 16 -1.34 1.70 -4.03
C LYS A 16 -2.13 2.63 -3.12
N ILE A 17 -2.30 3.89 -3.51
CA ILE A 17 -3.21 4.81 -2.82
C ILE A 17 -4.65 4.28 -3.00
N THR A 18 -5.35 4.10 -1.89
CA THR A 18 -6.74 3.60 -1.84
C THR A 18 -7.72 4.64 -1.35
N ALA A 19 -7.25 5.63 -0.58
CA ALA A 19 -8.01 6.82 -0.20
C ALA A 19 -7.02 7.95 0.15
N TYR A 20 -7.47 9.21 0.12
CA TYR A 20 -6.66 10.36 0.48
C TYR A 20 -7.47 11.43 1.20
N ASP A 21 -6.80 12.16 2.08
CA ASP A 21 -7.32 13.33 2.79
C ASP A 21 -6.36 14.51 2.53
N SER A 22 -6.76 15.38 1.60
CA SER A 22 -5.98 16.55 1.20
C SER A 22 -5.83 17.59 2.31
N ARG A 23 -6.80 17.66 3.25
CA ARG A 23 -6.73 18.60 4.39
C ARG A 23 -5.67 18.13 5.39
N LYS A 24 -5.64 16.84 5.70
CA LYS A 24 -4.65 16.25 6.61
C LYS A 24 -3.31 15.92 5.93
N LYS A 25 -3.23 16.04 4.60
CA LYS A 25 -2.07 15.63 3.78
C LYS A 25 -1.65 14.18 4.06
N LYS A 26 -2.63 13.29 4.15
CA LYS A 26 -2.44 11.84 4.41
C LYS A 26 -3.13 10.99 3.35
N ALA A 27 -2.55 9.84 3.06
CA ALA A 27 -3.14 8.83 2.18
C ALA A 27 -3.24 7.49 2.90
N ARG A 28 -4.30 6.73 2.62
CA ARG A 28 -4.39 5.30 2.93
C ARG A 28 -3.76 4.53 1.78
N LEU A 29 -2.78 3.70 2.09
CA LEU A 29 -2.07 2.86 1.14
C LEU A 29 -2.40 1.38 1.39
N PHE A 30 -2.50 0.62 0.31
CA PHE A 30 -2.34 -0.83 0.34
C PHE A 30 -0.94 -1.17 -0.13
N LEU A 31 -0.14 -1.83 0.72
CA LEU A 31 1.23 -2.24 0.43
C LEU A 31 1.20 -3.49 -0.44
N ILE A 32 1.37 -3.31 -1.74
CA ILE A 32 1.03 -4.31 -2.77
C ILE A 32 1.91 -5.56 -2.74
N ASP A 33 3.03 -5.52 -2.03
CA ASP A 33 3.94 -6.66 -1.88
C ASP A 33 3.72 -7.44 -0.58
N PHE A 34 2.96 -6.88 0.36
CA PHE A 34 2.78 -7.45 1.71
C PHE A 34 1.31 -7.65 2.09
N GLY A 35 0.37 -6.98 1.44
CA GLY A 35 -1.06 -7.08 1.73
C GLY A 35 -1.54 -6.20 2.90
N HIS A 36 -0.66 -5.39 3.50
CA HIS A 36 -0.98 -4.54 4.63
C HIS A 36 -1.56 -3.19 4.20
N ILE A 37 -2.38 -2.60 5.07
CA ILE A 37 -2.87 -1.23 4.92
C ILE A 37 -2.11 -0.32 5.88
N CYS A 38 -1.72 0.87 5.41
CA CYS A 38 -1.17 1.91 6.27
C CYS A 38 -1.73 3.29 5.94
N ILE A 39 -1.58 4.24 6.87
CA ILE A 39 -1.85 5.67 6.63
C ILE A 39 -0.51 6.40 6.66
N ALA A 40 -0.17 7.06 5.55
CA ALA A 40 1.09 7.75 5.36
C ALA A 40 0.88 9.25 5.12
N SER A 41 1.78 10.07 5.66
CA SER A 41 1.89 11.49 5.29
C SER A 41 2.38 11.60 3.85
N TYR A 42 1.90 12.60 3.10
CA TYR A 42 2.38 12.88 1.74
C TYR A 42 3.90 13.09 1.69
N SER A 43 4.51 13.62 2.76
CA SER A 43 5.96 13.81 2.88
C SER A 43 6.77 12.50 2.93
N LYS A 44 6.11 11.35 3.03
CA LYS A 44 6.73 10.01 3.00
C LYS A 44 6.42 9.25 1.72
N LEU A 45 5.75 9.90 0.76
CA LEU A 45 5.36 9.31 -0.52
C LEU A 45 6.27 9.85 -1.61
N TYR A 46 6.74 8.95 -2.47
CA TYR A 46 7.59 9.27 -3.61
C TYR A 46 6.98 8.68 -4.86
N ALA A 47 7.09 9.43 -5.97
CA ALA A 47 6.78 8.87 -7.28
C ALA A 47 7.71 7.69 -7.57
N MET A 48 7.17 6.65 -8.21
CA MET A 48 7.94 5.47 -8.57
C MET A 48 8.48 5.65 -9.99
N ASP A 49 9.73 5.23 -10.21
CA ASP A 49 10.31 5.15 -11.55
C ASP A 49 9.56 4.10 -12.38
N LYS A 50 9.44 4.33 -13.69
CA LYS A 50 8.68 3.47 -14.61
C LYS A 50 9.24 2.04 -14.65
N ASP A 51 10.54 1.88 -14.48
CA ASP A 51 11.18 0.56 -14.52
C ASP A 51 10.76 -0.33 -13.34
N LEU A 52 10.52 0.26 -12.17
CA LEU A 52 10.07 -0.47 -10.96
C LEU A 52 8.58 -0.86 -11.01
N ILE A 53 7.81 -0.31 -11.96
CA ILE A 53 6.42 -0.67 -12.19
C ILE A 53 6.31 -2.04 -12.89
N SER A 54 7.35 -2.48 -13.61
CA SER A 54 7.34 -3.74 -14.36
C SER A 54 7.28 -4.98 -13.47
N VAL A 55 7.74 -4.89 -12.23
CA VAL A 55 7.70 -5.98 -11.26
C VAL A 55 6.24 -6.18 -10.80
N PRO A 56 5.65 -7.39 -10.89
CA PRO A 56 4.27 -7.60 -10.46
C PRO A 56 4.13 -7.44 -8.93
N PRO A 57 2.96 -7.04 -8.41
CA PRO A 57 2.65 -7.11 -6.99
C PRO A 57 2.86 -8.52 -6.42
N PHE A 58 3.45 -8.64 -5.23
CA PHE A 58 3.69 -9.96 -4.61
C PHE A 58 2.53 -10.45 -3.74
N ALA A 59 1.71 -9.55 -3.19
CA ALA A 59 0.62 -9.94 -2.31
C ALA A 59 -0.59 -10.45 -3.10
N ILE A 60 -0.99 -11.69 -2.83
CA ILE A 60 -2.23 -12.29 -3.35
C ILE A 60 -3.29 -12.23 -2.27
N VAL A 61 -4.42 -11.60 -2.59
CA VAL A 61 -5.58 -11.57 -1.71
C VAL A 61 -6.35 -12.88 -1.85
N ALA A 62 -6.50 -13.59 -0.73
CA ALA A 62 -7.24 -14.84 -0.67
C ALA A 62 -8.24 -14.84 0.50
N THR A 63 -9.10 -15.86 0.51
CA THR A 63 -9.97 -16.19 1.64
C THR A 63 -9.88 -17.67 1.91
N LEU A 64 -10.15 -18.08 3.15
CA LEU A 64 -10.16 -19.49 3.50
C LEU A 64 -11.39 -20.14 2.89
N LYS A 65 -11.18 -21.27 2.21
CA LYS A 65 -12.27 -22.04 1.64
C LYS A 65 -13.23 -22.48 2.75
N ASP A 66 -14.53 -22.40 2.48
CA ASP A 66 -15.60 -22.86 3.38
C ASP A 66 -15.70 -22.05 4.70
N VAL A 67 -15.12 -20.85 4.75
CA VAL A 67 -15.32 -19.90 5.84
C VAL A 67 -16.04 -18.66 5.33
N GLU A 68 -17.21 -18.37 5.91
CA GLU A 68 -17.94 -17.15 5.57
C GLU A 68 -17.18 -15.91 6.02
N ARG A 69 -17.06 -14.95 5.09
CA ARG A 69 -16.39 -13.69 5.34
C ARG A 69 -17.41 -12.67 5.83
N PHE A 70 -17.35 -12.34 7.11
CA PHE A 70 -18.29 -11.39 7.71
C PHE A 70 -18.01 -9.90 7.37
N PHE A 71 -16.91 -9.56 6.67
CA PHE A 71 -16.58 -8.19 6.29
C PHE A 71 -15.89 -8.08 4.91
N PRO A 72 -16.18 -7.04 4.10
CA PRO A 72 -15.48 -6.77 2.83
C PRO A 72 -14.12 -6.09 3.05
N LEU A 73 -13.24 -6.22 2.04
CA LEU A 73 -11.88 -5.62 1.97
C LEU A 73 -11.88 -4.12 1.60
#